data_AF-A0A4R2SRV9-F1
#
_entry.id   AF-A0A4R2SRV9-F1
#
_cell.length_a   1.000
_cell.length_b   1.000
_cell.length_c   1.000
_cell.angle_alpha   90.00
_cell.angle_beta   90.00
_cell.angle_gamma   90.00
#
_symmetry.space_group_name_H-M   'P 1'
#
loop_
_entity.id
_entity.type
_entity.pdbx_description
1 polymer ?
#
loop_
_entity_poly.entity_id
_entity_poly.type
_entity_poly.pdbx_seq_one_letter_code
_entity_poly.pdbx_strand_id
1 'polypeptide(L)'
;MFDIVFKSPPVMTEFGLNIPTRIFINDFQEDFLIPIGFWDEKDYLKSWINSLINRKKENKAILLVSAELEPNFIFSWILYFEKNNVFIQNKILFPDEYDNFTLENINTFIPNRNLFNEEGKKISEWSVDIQSIDEFYTKIKKHLDNINKN
;
A
#
# COMPACT_ATOMS: atom_id res chain seq x y z
N MET A 1 -14.28 5.22 -6.22
CA MET A 1 -13.69 3.88 -6.47
C MET A 1 -12.23 3.90 -6.05
N PHE A 2 -11.80 2.85 -5.34
CA PHE A 2 -10.40 2.60 -5.00
C PHE A 2 -10.05 1.16 -5.35
N ASP A 3 -8.91 0.93 -6.00
CA ASP A 3 -8.47 -0.42 -6.34
C ASP A 3 -6.95 -0.47 -6.61
N ILE A 4 -6.34 -1.63 -6.38
CA ILE A 4 -4.97 -1.95 -6.80
C ILE A 4 -5.03 -3.28 -7.53
N VAL A 5 -4.61 -3.28 -8.80
CA VAL A 5 -4.77 -4.41 -9.71
C VAL A 5 -3.41 -4.87 -10.22
N PHE A 6 -3.04 -6.08 -9.83
CA PHE A 6 -1.93 -6.82 -10.42
C PHE A 6 -2.27 -7.22 -11.86
N LYS A 7 -1.33 -7.03 -12.78
CA LYS A 7 -1.45 -7.37 -14.20
C LYS A 7 -0.46 -8.50 -14.51
N SER A 8 -0.98 -9.59 -15.03
CA SER A 8 -0.17 -10.72 -15.52
C SER A 8 0.21 -10.51 -16.99
N PRO A 9 1.35 -11.07 -17.43
CA PRO A 9 2.34 -11.82 -16.65
C PRO A 9 3.34 -10.90 -15.90
N PRO A 10 4.05 -11.42 -14.87
CA PRO A 10 5.23 -10.76 -14.32
C PRO A 10 6.30 -10.51 -15.39
N VAL A 11 7.10 -9.47 -15.18
CA VAL A 11 8.16 -9.01 -16.08
C VAL A 11 9.50 -9.01 -15.36
N MET A 12 10.55 -9.47 -16.06
CA MET A 12 11.92 -9.35 -15.56
C MET A 12 12.46 -7.96 -15.88
N THR A 13 13.05 -7.30 -14.90
CA THR A 13 13.74 -6.00 -15.04
C THR A 13 15.18 -6.13 -14.54
N GLU A 14 15.98 -5.07 -14.64
CA GLU A 14 17.31 -5.03 -14.04
C GLU A 14 17.29 -5.15 -12.50
N PHE A 15 16.15 -4.81 -11.87
CA PHE A 15 15.92 -4.94 -10.42
C PHE A 15 15.21 -6.25 -10.05
N GLY A 16 15.19 -7.23 -10.96
CA GLY A 16 14.60 -8.55 -10.73
C GLY A 16 13.17 -8.69 -11.24
N LEU A 17 12.47 -9.71 -10.72
CA LEU A 17 11.12 -10.08 -11.16
C LEU A 17 10.08 -9.15 -10.53
N ASN A 18 9.25 -8.54 -11.37
CA ASN A 18 8.26 -7.56 -10.98
C ASN A 18 6.88 -7.91 -11.55
N ILE A 19 5.81 -7.56 -10.86
CA ILE A 19 4.45 -7.63 -11.38
C ILE A 19 3.96 -6.21 -11.75
N PRO A 20 3.60 -5.97 -13.03
CA PRO A 20 2.97 -4.72 -13.40
C PRO A 20 1.68 -4.52 -12.63
N THR A 21 1.48 -3.34 -12.06
CA THR A 21 0.37 -3.03 -11.17
C THR A 21 -0.21 -1.67 -11.55
N ARG A 22 -1.52 -1.51 -11.40
CA ARG A 22 -2.19 -0.21 -11.50
C ARG A 22 -2.98 0.09 -10.25
N ILE A 23 -2.85 1.30 -9.73
CA ILE A 23 -3.74 1.85 -8.71
C ILE A 23 -4.80 2.74 -9.36
N PHE A 24 -6.01 2.70 -8.81
CA PHE A 24 -7.13 3.55 -9.17
C PHE A 24 -7.62 4.29 -7.93
N ILE A 25 -7.73 5.61 -8.02
CA ILE A 25 -8.25 6.49 -6.97
C ILE A 25 -9.20 7.51 -7.62
N ASN A 26 -10.48 7.14 -7.72
CA ASN A 26 -11.47 7.86 -8.54
C ASN A 26 -10.94 8.09 -9.97
N ASP A 27 -10.77 9.34 -10.38
CA ASP A 27 -10.31 9.71 -11.72
C ASP A 27 -8.78 9.61 -11.88
N PHE A 28 -8.05 9.44 -10.77
CA PHE A 28 -6.62 9.24 -10.79
C PHE A 28 -6.28 7.76 -11.01
N GLN A 29 -5.27 7.51 -11.85
CA GLN A 29 -4.69 6.19 -12.04
C GLN A 29 -3.18 6.31 -12.25
N GLU A 30 -2.44 5.34 -11.76
CA GLU A 30 -0.99 5.27 -11.91
C GLU A 30 -0.55 3.82 -12.11
N ASP A 31 0.34 3.60 -13.08
CA ASP A 31 1.00 2.32 -13.30
C ASP A 31 2.35 2.29 -12.58
N PHE A 32 2.66 1.17 -11.94
CA PHE A 32 3.95 0.94 -11.28
C PHE A 32 4.30 -0.55 -11.30
N LEU A 33 5.52 -0.87 -10.89
CA LEU A 33 6.03 -2.23 -10.79
C LEU A 33 6.15 -2.59 -9.31
N ILE A 34 5.58 -3.72 -8.92
CA ILE A 34 5.79 -4.29 -7.58
C ILE A 34 6.85 -5.39 -7.69
N PRO A 35 7.97 -5.32 -6.95
CA PRO A 35 8.95 -6.39 -6.94
C PRO A 35 8.36 -7.63 -6.25
N ILE A 36 8.49 -8.78 -6.89
CA ILE A 36 7.99 -10.07 -6.39
C ILE A 36 9.09 -11.11 -6.13
N GLY A 37 10.33 -10.65 -5.97
CA GLY A 37 11.48 -11.51 -5.69
C GLY A 37 11.59 -11.95 -4.22
N PHE A 38 11.12 -11.12 -3.29
CA PHE A 38 11.11 -11.40 -1.84
C PHE A 38 9.71 -11.77 -1.34
N TRP A 39 8.73 -10.88 -1.56
CA TRP A 39 7.32 -11.16 -1.35
C TRP A 39 6.66 -11.60 -2.64
N ASP A 40 5.83 -12.63 -2.58
CA ASP A 40 4.93 -12.93 -3.68
C ASP A 40 3.63 -12.09 -3.59
N GLU A 41 2.74 -12.26 -4.56
CA GLU A 41 1.44 -11.60 -4.57
C GLU A 41 0.62 -11.86 -3.29
N LYS A 42 0.68 -13.08 -2.73
CA LYS A 42 -0.06 -13.44 -1.51
C LYS A 42 0.46 -12.66 -0.31
N ASP A 43 1.76 -12.43 -0.23
CA ASP A 43 2.37 -11.71 0.89
C ASP A 43 1.98 -10.23 0.90
N TYR A 44 1.97 -9.56 -0.27
CA TYR A 44 1.43 -8.20 -0.38
C TYR A 44 -0.04 -8.14 0.02
N LEU A 45 -0.88 -9.07 -0.47
CA LEU A 45 -2.31 -9.12 -0.12
C LEU A 45 -2.51 -9.31 1.38
N LYS A 46 -1.76 -10.22 2.03
CA LYS A 46 -1.82 -10.43 3.48
C LYS A 46 -1.42 -9.17 4.25
N SER A 47 -0.34 -8.50 3.83
CA SER A 47 0.13 -7.25 4.44
C SER A 47 -0.95 -6.16 4.35
N TRP A 48 -1.52 -5.95 3.16
CA TRP A 48 -2.59 -4.97 2.94
C TRP A 48 -3.84 -5.28 3.75
N ILE A 49 -4.29 -6.54 3.78
CA ILE A 49 -5.44 -6.99 4.57
C ILE A 49 -5.20 -6.73 6.06
N ASN A 50 -4.01 -7.10 6.58
CA ASN A 50 -3.67 -6.88 7.98
C ASN A 50 -3.69 -5.38 8.32
N SER A 51 -3.10 -4.54 7.47
CA SER A 51 -3.12 -3.08 7.67
C SER A 51 -4.53 -2.51 7.65
N LEU A 52 -5.34 -2.92 6.68
CA LEU A 52 -6.73 -2.51 6.55
C LEU A 52 -7.59 -3.00 7.71
N ILE A 53 -7.31 -4.13 8.34
CA ILE A 53 -8.00 -4.57 9.57
C ILE A 53 -7.66 -3.63 10.73
N ASN A 54 -6.39 -3.23 10.85
CA ASN A 54 -5.92 -2.36 11.93
C ASN A 54 -6.42 -0.91 11.83
N ARG A 55 -6.96 -0.50 10.67
CA ARG A 55 -7.51 0.86 10.46
C ARG A 55 -8.51 1.32 11.51
N LYS A 56 -9.26 0.39 12.12
CA LYS A 56 -10.28 0.69 13.13
C LYS A 56 -9.69 1.23 14.44
N LYS A 57 -8.41 0.95 14.72
CA LYS A 57 -7.71 1.42 15.92
C LYS A 57 -6.98 2.72 15.66
N GLU A 58 -6.25 2.78 14.54
CA GLU A 58 -5.30 3.86 14.26
C GLU A 58 -5.86 4.95 13.34
N ASN A 59 -7.06 4.78 12.76
CA ASN A 59 -7.60 5.61 11.67
C ASN A 59 -6.64 5.75 10.49
N LYS A 60 -5.74 4.77 10.29
CA LYS A 60 -4.75 4.74 9.21
C LYS A 60 -4.51 3.32 8.75
N ALA A 61 -4.11 3.17 7.49
CA ALA A 61 -3.60 1.94 6.92
C ALA A 61 -2.46 2.25 5.93
N ILE A 62 -1.60 1.27 5.70
CA ILE A 62 -0.47 1.34 4.77
C ILE A 62 -0.52 0.15 3.81
N LEU A 63 -0.40 0.45 2.52
CA LEU A 63 -0.33 -0.52 1.45
C LEU A 63 1.07 -0.45 0.85
N LEU A 64 1.95 -1.37 1.26
CA LEU A 64 3.31 -1.44 0.74
C LEU A 64 3.28 -1.90 -0.71
N VAL A 65 4.08 -1.26 -1.56
CA VAL A 65 4.24 -1.64 -2.98
C VAL A 65 5.68 -2.01 -3.31
N SER A 66 6.52 -2.15 -2.28
CA SER A 66 7.86 -2.73 -2.34
C SER A 66 8.17 -3.46 -1.02
N ALA A 67 8.85 -4.59 -1.09
CA ALA A 67 9.30 -5.35 0.07
C ALA A 67 10.60 -6.08 -0.25
N GLU A 68 11.59 -5.90 0.62
CA GLU A 68 12.93 -6.48 0.53
C GLU A 68 13.41 -6.83 1.95
N LEU A 69 14.47 -7.65 2.08
CA LEU A 69 14.98 -8.08 3.38
C LEU A 69 15.54 -6.91 4.21
N GLU A 70 16.30 -6.03 3.57
CA GLU A 70 16.95 -4.85 4.18
C GLU A 70 16.74 -3.62 3.28
N PRO A 71 15.51 -3.07 3.23
CA PRO A 71 15.19 -1.98 2.31
C PRO A 71 15.83 -0.67 2.79
N ASN A 72 16.48 0.06 1.88
CA ASN A 72 16.91 1.44 2.15
C ASN A 72 15.72 2.42 2.18
N PHE A 73 14.65 2.10 1.46
CA PHE A 73 13.41 2.86 1.42
C PHE A 73 12.26 1.93 1.03
N ILE A 74 11.03 2.31 1.38
CA ILE A 74 9.83 1.54 1.09
C ILE A 74 8.80 2.44 0.43
N PHE A 75 8.38 2.07 -0.78
CA PHE A 75 7.27 2.71 -1.45
C PHE A 75 5.94 2.21 -0.87
N SER A 76 5.04 3.15 -0.60
CA SER A 76 3.76 2.85 0.02
C SER A 76 2.66 3.82 -0.39
N TRP A 77 1.43 3.33 -0.33
CA TRP A 77 0.23 4.16 -0.32
C TRP A 77 -0.35 4.17 1.09
N ILE A 78 -0.43 5.34 1.71
CA ILE A 78 -0.98 5.52 3.05
C ILE A 78 -2.40 6.06 2.97
N LEU A 79 -3.31 5.39 3.68
CA LEU A 79 -4.72 5.73 3.76
C LEU A 79 -5.00 6.32 5.14
N TYR A 80 -5.55 7.52 5.18
CA TYR A 80 -5.94 8.27 6.37
C TYR A 80 -7.46 8.36 6.45
N PHE A 81 -8.06 7.77 7.49
CA PHE A 81 -9.51 7.65 7.62
C PHE A 81 -10.07 8.80 8.46
N GLU A 82 -10.93 9.62 7.85
CA GLU A 82 -11.57 10.76 8.49
C GLU A 82 -13.09 10.73 8.21
N LYS A 83 -13.86 10.25 9.20
CA LYS A 83 -15.31 10.05 9.10
C LYS A 83 -15.66 9.13 7.91
N ASN A 84 -16.22 9.69 6.85
CA ASN A 84 -16.66 8.96 5.65
C ASN A 84 -15.68 9.11 4.48
N ASN A 85 -14.60 9.88 4.66
CA ASN A 85 -13.59 10.11 3.63
C ASN A 85 -12.29 9.41 4.00
N VAL A 86 -11.56 8.98 2.98
CA VAL A 86 -10.22 8.42 3.11
C VAL A 86 -9.28 9.24 2.25
N PHE A 87 -8.29 9.86 2.87
CA PHE A 87 -7.24 10.61 2.19
C PHE A 87 -6.07 9.68 1.91
N ILE A 88 -5.53 9.74 0.70
CA ILE A 88 -4.53 8.79 0.22
C ILE A 88 -3.31 9.56 -0.22
N GLN A 89 -2.14 9.20 0.30
CA GLN A 89 -0.86 9.78 -0.07
C GLN A 89 0.11 8.69 -0.51
N ASN A 90 0.84 8.92 -1.60
CA ASN A 90 2.01 8.12 -1.95
C ASN A 90 3.18 8.61 -1.06
N LYS A 91 3.79 7.69 -0.31
CA LYS A 91 4.89 7.98 0.61
C LYS A 91 6.02 6.97 0.47
N ILE A 92 7.22 7.52 0.48
CA ILE A 92 8.47 6.77 0.69
C ILE A 92 8.74 6.80 2.19
N LEU A 93 8.94 5.63 2.78
CA LEU A 93 9.36 5.49 4.18
C LEU A 93 10.82 5.07 4.22
N PHE A 94 11.57 5.58 5.19
CA PHE A 94 12.99 5.31 5.38
C PHE A 94 13.16 4.46 6.65
N PRO A 95 13.42 3.14 6.53
CA PRO A 95 13.52 2.23 7.67
C PRO A 95 14.53 2.63 8.74
N ASP A 96 15.61 3.32 8.36
CA ASP A 96 16.64 3.84 9.27
C ASP A 96 16.15 4.99 10.17
N GLU A 97 14.99 5.59 9.88
CA GLU A 97 14.32 6.55 10.76
C GLU A 97 13.55 5.88 11.92
N TYR A 98 13.47 4.54 11.94
CA TYR A 98 12.67 3.78 12.91
C TYR A 98 13.51 2.75 13.67
N ASP A 99 13.48 2.82 15.01
CA ASP A 99 14.11 1.81 15.85
C ASP A 99 13.41 0.45 15.73
N ASN A 100 14.19 -0.61 15.49
CA ASN A 100 13.72 -2.00 15.36
C ASN A 100 12.68 -2.20 14.25
N PHE A 101 12.85 -1.52 13.12
CA PHE A 101 12.02 -1.69 11.95
C PHE A 101 12.01 -3.14 11.43
N THR A 102 10.81 -3.68 11.17
CA THR A 102 10.61 -4.89 10.34
C THR A 102 9.42 -4.69 9.41
N LEU A 103 9.36 -5.45 8.33
CA LEU A 103 8.18 -5.41 7.45
C LEU A 103 6.90 -5.87 8.18
N GLU A 104 7.00 -6.71 9.22
CA GLU A 104 5.82 -7.16 9.96
C GLU A 104 5.26 -6.08 10.89
N ASN A 105 6.12 -5.22 11.44
CA ASN A 105 5.71 -4.17 12.38
C ASN A 105 5.42 -2.82 11.72
N ILE A 106 5.57 -2.68 10.39
CA ILE A 106 5.33 -1.45 9.62
C ILE A 106 4.07 -0.64 10.00
N ASN A 107 3.00 -1.32 10.44
CA ASN A 107 1.76 -0.69 10.88
C ASN A 107 1.91 0.21 12.11
N THR A 108 2.99 0.05 12.90
CA THR A 108 3.31 0.92 14.05
C THR A 108 4.01 2.22 13.65
N PHE A 109 4.49 2.30 12.41
CA PHE A 109 5.33 3.40 11.92
C PHE A 109 4.61 4.30 10.89
N ILE A 110 3.28 4.20 10.79
CA ILE A 110 2.51 4.99 9.82
C ILE A 110 2.54 6.49 10.22
N PRO A 111 3.19 7.37 9.44
CA PRO A 111 3.31 8.78 9.79
C PRO A 111 1.94 9.46 9.83
N ASN A 112 1.81 10.54 10.61
CA ASN A 112 0.61 11.38 10.60
C ASN A 112 0.36 12.02 9.22
N ARG A 113 -0.90 12.33 8.94
CA ARG A 113 -1.28 13.05 7.72
C ARG A 113 -0.76 14.47 7.80
N ASN A 114 0.08 14.85 6.85
CA ASN A 114 0.54 16.22 6.66
C ASN A 114 0.19 16.65 5.24
N LEU A 115 -0.21 17.92 5.07
CA LEU A 115 -0.53 18.48 3.76
C LEU A 115 0.70 19.07 3.06
N PHE A 116 1.74 19.35 3.82
CA PHE A 116 2.99 19.94 3.36
C PHE A 116 4.17 19.12 3.88
N ASN A 117 5.22 19.02 3.08
CA ASN A 117 6.49 18.45 3.50
C ASN A 117 7.34 19.49 4.28
N GLU A 118 8.54 19.10 4.71
CA GLU A 118 9.44 19.95 5.50
C GLU A 118 9.89 21.22 4.76
N GLU A 119 9.86 21.19 3.42
CA GLU A 119 10.18 22.35 2.56
C GLU A 119 8.95 23.26 2.33
N GLY A 120 7.80 22.96 2.93
CA GLY A 120 6.55 23.68 2.72
C GLY A 120 5.87 23.40 1.37
N LYS A 121 6.31 22.39 0.62
CA LYS A 121 5.67 21.97 -0.63
C LYS A 121 4.46 21.08 -0.32
N LYS A 122 3.38 21.30 -1.08
CA LYS A 122 2.15 20.50 -0.96
C LYS A 122 2.44 19.04 -1.32
N ILE A 123 1.99 18.12 -0.46
CA ILE A 123 2.06 16.69 -0.69
C ILE A 123 0.92 16.28 -1.65
N SER A 124 1.24 15.41 -2.61
CA SER A 124 0.23 14.80 -3.48
C SER A 124 -0.73 13.96 -2.64
N GLU A 125 -2.01 14.29 -2.73
CA GLU A 125 -3.06 13.66 -1.96
C GLU A 125 -4.32 13.53 -2.81
N TRP A 126 -4.95 12.36 -2.68
CA TRP A 126 -6.24 12.05 -3.29
C TRP A 126 -7.24 11.68 -2.22
N SER A 127 -8.52 11.64 -2.56
CA SER A 127 -9.56 11.21 -1.63
C SER A 127 -10.58 10.30 -2.30
N VAL A 128 -11.11 9.37 -1.51
CA VAL A 128 -12.21 8.47 -1.85
C VAL A 128 -13.17 8.37 -0.67
N ASP A 129 -14.36 7.87 -0.92
CA ASP A 129 -15.29 7.48 0.14
C ASP A 129 -14.82 6.19 0.84
N ILE A 130 -15.21 6.01 2.10
CA ILE A 130 -14.84 4.82 2.88
C ILE A 130 -15.40 3.52 2.30
N GLN A 131 -16.56 3.57 1.63
CA GLN A 131 -17.18 2.39 1.02
C GLN A 131 -16.30 1.83 -0.10
N SER A 132 -15.66 2.69 -0.90
CA SER A 132 -14.66 2.29 -1.91
C SER A 132 -13.52 1.47 -1.29
N ILE A 133 -13.08 1.78 -0.06
CA ILE A 133 -12.05 1.01 0.65
C ILE A 133 -12.60 -0.32 1.18
N ASP A 134 -13.85 -0.34 1.66
CA ASP A 134 -14.50 -1.57 2.13
C ASP A 134 -14.72 -2.57 0.98
N GLU A 135 -15.08 -2.07 -0.20
CA GLU A 135 -15.20 -2.86 -1.43
C GLU A 135 -13.84 -3.44 -1.86
N PHE A 136 -12.79 -2.61 -1.88
CA PHE A 136 -11.42 -3.06 -2.13
C PHE A 136 -10.98 -4.15 -1.14
N TYR A 137 -11.18 -3.93 0.17
CA TYR A 137 -10.85 -4.90 1.20
C TYR A 137 -11.55 -6.26 0.97
N THR A 138 -12.84 -6.22 0.64
CA THR A 138 -13.63 -7.43 0.35
C THR A 138 -13.10 -8.16 -0.87
N LYS A 139 -12.76 -7.41 -1.93
CA LYS A 139 -12.20 -7.94 -3.17
C LYS A 139 -10.85 -8.63 -2.93
N ILE A 140 -9.89 -7.97 -2.27
CA ILE A 140 -8.56 -8.56 -2.04
C ILE A 140 -8.60 -9.77 -1.11
N LYS A 141 -9.52 -9.78 -0.13
CA LYS A 141 -9.71 -10.94 0.75
C LYS A 141 -10.21 -12.15 -0.03
N LYS A 142 -11.25 -11.96 -0.86
CA LYS A 142 -11.76 -13.01 -1.75
C LYS A 142 -10.69 -13.49 -2.73
N HIS A 143 -9.88 -12.57 -3.24
CA HIS A 143 -8.76 -12.90 -4.13
C HIS A 143 -7.76 -13.81 -3.43
N LEU A 144 -7.24 -13.40 -2.26
CA LEU A 144 -6.33 -14.21 -1.45
C LEU A 144 -6.90 -15.60 -1.13
N ASP A 145 -8.19 -15.68 -0.77
CA ASP A 145 -8.87 -16.96 -0.52
C ASP A 145 -8.89 -17.88 -1.75
N ASN A 146 -8.98 -17.32 -2.97
CA ASN A 146 -8.92 -18.09 -4.20
C ASN A 146 -7.49 -18.58 -4.51
N ILE A 147 -6.47 -17.74 -4.31
CA ILE A 147 -5.06 -18.16 -4.52
C ILE A 147 -4.63 -19.24 -3.51
N ASN A 148 -5.28 -19.34 -2.35
CA ASN A 148 -4.98 -20.38 -1.35
C ASN A 148 -5.70 -21.72 -1.62
N LYS A 149 -6.72 -21.74 -2.50
CA LYS A 149 -7.45 -22.97 -2.88
C LYS A 149 -6.84 -23.69 -4.08
N ASN A 150 -6.03 -22.98 -4.86
CA ASN A 150 -5.31 -23.49 -6.03
C ASN A 150 -3.87 -23.83 -5.64
#